data_AF-A0AAW9EDP0-F1
#
_entry.id   AF-A0AAW9EDP0-F1
#
_cell.length_a   1.000
_cell.length_b   1.000
_cell.length_c   1.000
_cell.angle_alpha   90.00
_cell.angle_beta   90.00
_cell.angle_gamma   90.00
#
_symmetry.space_group_name_H-M   'P 1'
#
loop_
_entity.id
_entity.type
_entity.pdbx_description
1 polymer ?
#
loop_
_entity_poly.entity_id
_entity_poly.type
_entity_poly.pdbx_seq_one_letter_code
_entity_poly.pdbx_strand_id
1 'polypeptide(L)'
;GYSSSNRSVDQKADGNGDKAEAWATSAKYDANNIYAAVMYSPTYNMTPEEDNHFAGKTQNFEAVVQYQFDFGLRPSIGYVQTKGKDLQSRAG
;
A
#
# COMPACT_ATOMS: atom_id res chain seq x y z
N GLY A 1 -8.79 5.71 -5.70
CA GLY A 1 -8.08 5.99 -6.95
C GLY A 1 -7.58 4.70 -7.56
N TYR A 2 -7.45 4.63 -8.88
CA TYR A 2 -6.88 3.49 -9.62
C TYR A 2 -5.77 4.01 -10.54
N SER A 3 -4.72 3.22 -10.73
CA SER A 3 -3.59 3.52 -11.60
C SER A 3 -3.11 2.24 -12.28
N SER A 4 -2.70 2.35 -13.55
CA SER A 4 -2.13 1.24 -14.31
C SER A 4 -0.98 1.72 -15.19
N SER A 5 0.08 0.93 -15.27
CA SER A 5 1.23 1.18 -16.13
C SER A 5 1.64 -0.09 -16.88
N ASN A 6 2.12 0.07 -18.11
CA ASN A 6 2.75 -1.03 -18.85
C ASN A 6 4.14 -1.30 -18.26
N ARG A 7 4.48 -2.58 -18.09
CA ARG A 7 5.79 -3.02 -17.60
C ARG A 7 6.80 -3.03 -18.76
N SER A 8 8.07 -2.74 -18.48
CA SER A 8 9.16 -2.85 -19.48
C SER A 8 9.43 -4.30 -19.87
N VAL A 9 10.21 -4.52 -20.94
CA VAL A 9 10.59 -5.88 -21.37
C VAL A 9 11.32 -6.63 -20.25
N ASP A 10 12.26 -5.96 -19.58
CA ASP A 10 13.03 -6.56 -18.48
C ASP A 10 12.15 -6.89 -17.27
N GLN A 11 11.14 -6.07 -16.98
CA GLN A 11 10.21 -6.31 -15.87
C GLN A 11 9.29 -7.51 -16.13
N LYS A 12 8.97 -7.80 -17.40
CA LYS A 12 8.13 -8.94 -17.77
C LYS A 12 8.85 -10.29 -17.70
N ALA A 13 10.17 -10.29 -17.50
CA ALA A 13 10.97 -11.51 -17.40
C ALA A 13 10.53 -12.41 -16.23
N ASP A 14 9.85 -11.86 -15.23
CA ASP A 14 9.29 -12.60 -14.09
C ASP A 14 7.99 -13.37 -14.40
N GLY A 15 7.42 -13.21 -15.60
CA GLY A 15 6.20 -13.90 -16.03
C GLY A 15 4.90 -13.39 -15.38
N ASN A 16 4.94 -12.31 -14.59
CA ASN A 16 3.79 -11.80 -13.84
C ASN A 16 2.82 -10.94 -14.67
N GLY A 17 2.89 -11.00 -16.01
CA GLY A 17 2.00 -10.27 -16.92
C GLY A 17 2.48 -8.88 -17.32
N ASP A 18 1.69 -8.19 -18.14
CA ASP A 18 2.11 -6.98 -18.88
C ASP A 18 1.92 -5.66 -18.14
N LYS A 19 1.08 -5.64 -17.11
CA LYS A 19 0.67 -4.43 -16.40
C LYS A 19 1.02 -4.48 -14.91
N ALA A 20 1.44 -3.33 -14.41
CA ALA A 20 1.49 -3.02 -12.99
C ALA A 20 0.25 -2.19 -12.64
N GLU A 21 -0.53 -2.65 -11.67
CA GLU A 21 -1.80 -2.03 -11.31
C GLU A 21 -1.82 -1.71 -9.81
N ALA A 22 -2.47 -0.61 -9.46
CA ALA A 22 -2.72 -0.27 -8.07
C ALA A 22 -4.09 0.39 -7.95
N TRP A 23 -4.78 0.10 -6.85
CA TRP A 23 -5.91 0.91 -6.44
C TRP A 23 -5.85 1.17 -4.96
N ALA A 24 -6.37 2.32 -4.55
CA ALA A 24 -6.44 2.72 -3.17
C ALA A 24 -7.84 3.24 -2.86
N THR A 25 -8.34 2.87 -1.70
CA THR A 25 -9.52 3.49 -1.10
C THR A 25 -9.13 4.01 0.28
N SER A 26 -9.70 5.16 0.66
CA SER A 26 -9.48 5.74 1.96
C SER A 26 -10.75 6.37 2.49
N ALA A 27 -10.87 6.37 3.81
CA ALA A 27 -11.91 7.07 4.53
C ALA A 27 -11.25 7.90 5.62
N LYS A 28 -11.77 9.11 5.84
CA LYS A 28 -11.34 9.95 6.96
C LYS A 28 -12.53 10.52 7.70
N TYR A 29 -12.34 10.69 9.00
CA TYR A 29 -13.16 11.45 9.91
C TYR A 29 -12.32 12.60 10.44
N ASP A 30 -12.83 13.81 10.35
CA ASP A 30 -12.11 15.03 10.73
C ASP A 30 -13.12 16.02 11.32
N ALA A 31 -13.49 15.78 12.58
CA ALA A 31 -14.47 16.58 13.31
C ALA A 31 -14.32 16.39 14.82
N ASN A 32 -14.85 17.34 15.59
CA ASN A 32 -14.87 17.30 17.07
C ASN A 32 -13.49 17.04 17.68
N ASN A 33 -12.47 17.76 17.20
CA ASN A 33 -11.07 17.61 17.64
C ASN A 33 -10.43 16.24 17.38
N ILE A 34 -11.12 15.33 16.67
CA ILE A 34 -10.61 14.01 16.31
C ILE A 34 -10.33 13.97 14.82
N TYR A 35 -9.13 13.52 14.49
CA TYR A 35 -8.76 13.13 13.13
C TYR A 35 -8.51 11.63 13.10
N ALA A 36 -9.25 10.89 12.30
CA ALA A 36 -9.01 9.48 12.05
C ALA A 36 -9.01 9.22 10.55
N ALA A 37 -8.02 8.51 10.04
CA ALA A 37 -7.98 8.12 8.65
C ALA A 37 -7.55 6.67 8.51
N VAL A 38 -8.15 5.98 7.55
CA VAL A 38 -7.78 4.63 7.15
C VAL A 38 -7.61 4.58 5.65
N MET A 39 -6.63 3.80 5.20
CA MET A 39 -6.35 3.58 3.79
C MET A 39 -6.08 2.10 3.57
N TYR A 40 -6.65 1.58 2.48
CA TYR A 40 -6.35 0.25 1.97
C TYR A 40 -5.97 0.35 0.50
N SER A 41 -4.80 -0.16 0.15
CA SER A 41 -4.21 -0.01 -1.17
C SER A 41 -3.52 -1.30 -1.61
N PRO A 42 -4.19 -2.19 -2.37
CA PRO A 42 -3.51 -3.29 -2.99
C PRO A 42 -2.77 -2.88 -4.28
N THR A 43 -1.62 -3.49 -4.50
CA THR A 43 -0.86 -3.38 -5.75
C THR A 43 -0.71 -4.76 -6.39
N TYR A 44 -0.52 -4.78 -7.71
CA TYR A 44 -0.32 -5.99 -8.51
C TYR A 44 0.90 -5.77 -9.40
N ASN A 45 1.87 -6.69 -9.34
CA ASN A 45 3.08 -6.71 -10.16
C ASN A 45 3.88 -5.38 -10.12
N MET A 46 3.81 -4.66 -8.99
CA MET A 46 4.32 -3.29 -8.86
C MET A 46 5.42 -3.15 -7.80
N THR A 47 5.45 -4.03 -6.79
CA THR A 47 6.38 -3.90 -5.67
C THR A 47 7.64 -4.72 -5.92
N PRO A 48 8.84 -4.11 -6.01
CA PRO A 48 10.07 -4.83 -6.29
C PRO A 48 10.50 -5.72 -5.11
N GLU A 49 10.99 -6.91 -5.42
CA GLU A 49 11.64 -7.87 -4.50
C GLU A 49 13.16 -7.83 -4.69
N GLU A 50 13.93 -8.39 -3.75
CA GLU A 50 15.41 -8.34 -3.76
C GLU A 50 16.05 -8.98 -5.00
N ASP A 51 15.35 -9.93 -5.65
CA ASP A 51 15.87 -10.71 -6.78
C ASP A 51 15.53 -10.13 -8.17
N ASN A 52 15.26 -8.82 -8.28
CA ASN A 52 14.76 -8.17 -9.52
C ASN A 52 13.38 -8.69 -10.01
N HIS A 53 12.63 -9.38 -9.16
CA HIS A 53 11.25 -9.81 -9.42
C HIS A 53 10.26 -8.82 -8.80
N PHE A 54 9.01 -8.82 -9.25
CA PHE A 54 7.95 -8.00 -8.64
C PHE A 54 6.94 -8.89 -7.91
N ALA A 55 6.57 -8.49 -6.69
CA ALA A 55 5.53 -9.17 -5.95
C ALA A 55 4.22 -9.15 -6.75
N GLY A 56 3.69 -10.35 -6.99
CA GLY A 56 2.47 -10.54 -7.78
C GLY A 56 1.29 -9.76 -7.21
N LYS A 57 1.19 -9.69 -5.87
CA LYS A 57 0.24 -8.84 -5.17
C LYS A 57 0.79 -8.33 -3.85
N THR A 58 0.52 -7.07 -3.52
CA THR A 58 0.65 -6.58 -2.14
C THR A 58 -0.68 -6.05 -1.63
N GLN A 59 -0.87 -6.12 -0.32
CA GLN A 59 -1.98 -5.51 0.39
C GLN A 59 -1.39 -4.52 1.38
N ASN A 60 -1.61 -3.22 1.14
CA ASN A 60 -1.18 -2.16 2.04
C ASN A 60 -2.37 -1.69 2.87
N PHE A 61 -2.16 -1.56 4.17
CA PHE A 61 -3.14 -1.04 5.11
C PHE A 61 -2.47 0.01 6.01
N GLU A 62 -3.10 1.17 6.10
CA GLU A 62 -2.66 2.26 6.95
C GLU A 62 -3.83 2.80 7.77
N ALA A 63 -3.57 3.13 9.02
CA ALA A 63 -4.54 3.76 9.90
C ALA A 63 -3.83 4.80 10.78
N VAL A 64 -4.48 5.94 11.02
CA VAL A 64 -3.99 6.98 11.92
C VAL A 64 -5.15 7.55 12.71
N VAL A 65 -4.89 7.86 13.98
CA VAL A 65 -5.82 8.57 14.85
C VAL A 65 -5.04 9.65 15.58
N GLN A 66 -5.62 10.86 15.62
CA GLN A 66 -5.08 12.01 16.30
C GLN A 66 -6.20 12.72 17.06
N TYR A 67 -5.81 13.36 18.16
CA TYR A 67 -6.70 14.21 18.93
C TYR A 67 -6.08 15.59 19.08
N GLN A 68 -6.86 16.66 18.94
CA GLN A 68 -6.42 18.04 19.13
C GLN A 68 -6.94 18.57 20.45
N PHE A 69 -6.05 18.83 21.41
CA PHE A 69 -6.43 19.54 22.61
C PHE A 69 -6.56 21.05 22.33
N ASP A 70 -7.44 21.72 23.07
CA ASP A 70 -7.67 23.16 22.95
C ASP A 70 -6.42 24.00 23.28
N PHE A 71 -5.51 23.46 24.10
CA PHE A 71 -4.21 24.08 24.41
C PHE A 71 -3.13 23.87 23.32
N GLY A 72 -3.49 23.24 22.20
CA GLY A 72 -2.65 23.13 21.01
C GLY A 72 -1.91 21.80 20.83
N LEU A 73 -1.78 20.96 21.87
CA LEU A 73 -1.14 19.65 21.74
C LEU A 73 -1.97 18.70 20.87
N ARG A 74 -1.29 17.95 19.99
CA ARG A 74 -1.90 16.89 19.18
C ARG A 74 -1.18 15.54 19.34
N PRO A 75 -1.59 14.67 20.26
CA PRO A 75 -1.15 13.28 20.20
C PRO A 75 -1.61 12.59 18.91
N SER A 76 -0.79 11.65 18.43
CA SER A 76 -1.05 10.86 17.22
C SER A 76 -0.60 9.42 17.44
N ILE A 77 -1.39 8.47 16.97
CA ILE A 77 -1.03 7.05 16.87
C ILE A 77 -1.30 6.58 15.44
N GLY A 78 -0.36 5.83 14.87
CA GLY A 78 -0.45 5.33 13.51
C GLY A 78 -0.08 3.85 13.43
N TYR A 79 -0.64 3.17 12.44
CA TYR A 79 -0.33 1.80 12.07
C TYR A 79 -0.14 1.72 10.55
N VAL A 80 0.95 1.09 10.11
CA VAL A 80 1.28 0.88 8.70
C VAL A 80 1.68 -0.57 8.54
N GLN A 81 1.04 -1.27 7.61
CA GLN A 81 1.37 -2.65 7.28
C GLN A 81 1.31 -2.88 5.78
N THR A 82 2.37 -3.48 5.25
CA THR A 82 2.44 -3.99 3.88
C THR A 82 2.61 -5.50 3.94
N LYS A 83 1.70 -6.23 3.32
CA LYS A 83 1.77 -7.70 3.22
C LYS A 83 1.87 -8.12 1.75
N GLY A 84 2.99 -8.75 1.40
CA GLY A 84 3.13 -9.48 0.15
C GLY A 84 2.22 -10.72 0.14
N LYS A 85 1.53 -10.94 -0.97
CA LYS A 85 0.70 -12.11 -1.25
C LYS A 85 1.20 -12.73 -2.54
N ASP A 86 1.17 -14.06 -2.60
CA ASP A 86 1.68 -14.82 -3.75
C ASP A 86 3.16 -14.52 -4.04
N LEU A 87 3.93 -14.25 -2.97
CA LEU A 87 5.39 -14.34 -3.03
C LEU A 87 5.70 -15.78 -3.43
N GLN A 88 6.21 -15.98 -4.63
CA GLN A 88 6.52 -17.31 -5.12
C GLN A 88 7.50 -17.94 -4.12
N SER A 89 7.10 -19.06 -3.50
CA SER A 89 8.06 -19.88 -2.76
C SER A 89 9.03 -20.47 -3.77
N ARG A 90 10.18 -19.81 -3.93
CA ARG A 90 11.31 -20.35 -4.68
C ARG A 90 12.27 -20.96 -3.68
N ALA A 91 12.19 -22.28 -3.54
CA ALA A 91 13.27 -23.05 -2.95
C ALA A 91 14.40 -23.12 -3.98
N GLY A 92 15.57 -22.60 -3.63
CA GLY A 92 16.80 -22.71 -4.42
C GLY A 92 17.63 -21.46 -4.37
#